data_AF-A0A1L9X6Q7-F1
#
_entry.id   AF-A0A1L9X6Q7-F1
#
_cell.length_a   1.000
_cell.length_b   1.000
_cell.length_c   1.000
_cell.angle_alpha   90.00
_cell.angle_beta   90.00
_cell.angle_gamma   90.00
#
_symmetry.space_group_name_H-M   'P 1'
#
loop_
_entity.id
_entity.type
_entity.pdbx_description
1 polymer ?
#
loop_
_entity_poly.entity_id
_entity_poly.type
_entity_poly.pdbx_seq_one_letter_code
_entity_poly.pdbx_strand_id
1 'polypeptide(L)'
;MPSITIHPRASRSPSRVPNPLPQLLQTPSGLALLELQGTINIPASQDERSHSAETPDGASVFETPIGKLMFPDYSPQNPADDAAWMKRVYLYVGRYQRITGEVKKLPKPLALVQRRPTPAPACSAGGHESDELEVVEVVRYKIYFKNRPEPVNDL
;
A
#
# COMPACT_ATOMS: atom_id res chain seq x y z
N MET A 1 5.71 27.35 -19.18
CA MET A 1 5.79 26.30 -18.15
C MET A 1 4.81 25.21 -18.54
N PRO A 2 5.22 23.94 -18.66
CA PRO A 2 4.26 22.86 -18.92
C PRO A 2 3.29 22.75 -17.73
N SER A 3 2.00 22.54 -18.03
CA SER A 3 0.93 22.36 -17.05
C SER A 3 0.21 21.03 -17.28
N ILE A 4 -0.21 20.37 -16.20
CA ILE A 4 -0.92 19.08 -16.23
C ILE A 4 -2.20 19.18 -15.39
N THR A 5 -3.32 18.68 -15.90
CA THR A 5 -4.61 18.68 -15.21
C THR A 5 -4.65 17.54 -14.18
N ILE A 6 -5.11 17.85 -12.96
CA ILE A 6 -5.33 16.87 -11.90
C ILE A 6 -6.83 16.79 -11.61
N HIS A 7 -7.38 15.59 -11.72
CA HIS A 7 -8.78 15.29 -11.43
C HIS A 7 -8.96 14.80 -9.99
N PRO A 8 -10.06 15.17 -9.32
CA PRO A 8 -10.44 14.55 -8.06
C PRO A 8 -10.81 13.08 -8.29
N ARG A 9 -10.78 12.29 -7.21
CA ARG A 9 -11.15 10.87 -7.22
C ARG A 9 -12.52 10.68 -7.87
N ALA A 10 -12.59 9.85 -8.92
CA ALA A 10 -13.87 9.42 -9.46
C ALA A 10 -14.69 8.77 -8.35
N SER A 11 -16.00 9.04 -8.28
CA SER A 11 -16.92 8.43 -7.33
C SER A 11 -17.12 6.94 -7.64
N ARG A 12 -16.07 6.13 -7.48
CA ARG A 12 -16.14 4.68 -7.54
C ARG A 12 -16.54 4.19 -6.16
N SER A 13 -17.59 3.37 -6.11
CA SER A 13 -17.92 2.63 -4.90
C SER A 13 -16.68 1.82 -4.48
N PRO A 14 -16.17 1.99 -3.25
CA PRO A 14 -15.03 1.19 -2.81
C PRO A 14 -15.42 -0.29 -2.91
N SER A 15 -14.64 -1.07 -3.67
CA SER A 15 -14.74 -2.52 -3.56
C SER A 15 -14.38 -2.86 -2.12
N ARG A 16 -15.39 -3.29 -1.34
CA ARG A 16 -15.19 -3.77 0.03
C ARG A 16 -14.53 -5.15 -0.04
N VAL A 17 -13.25 -5.17 -0.38
CA VAL A 17 -12.43 -6.35 -0.10
C VAL A 17 -12.24 -6.39 1.41
N PRO A 18 -12.64 -7.46 2.10
CA PRO A 18 -12.46 -7.57 3.54
C PRO A 18 -10.96 -7.50 3.85
N ASN A 19 -10.54 -6.43 4.53
CA ASN A 19 -9.15 -6.18 4.86
C ASN A 19 -8.96 -6.30 6.39
N PRO A 20 -8.03 -7.17 6.87
CA PRO A 20 -7.80 -7.39 8.29
C PRO A 20 -7.04 -6.26 9.00
N LEU A 21 -6.55 -5.25 8.29
CA LEU A 21 -5.87 -4.11 8.89
C LEU A 21 -6.83 -3.27 9.76
N PRO A 22 -6.34 -2.55 10.77
CA PRO A 22 -7.13 -1.52 11.45
C PRO A 22 -7.78 -0.53 10.47
N GLN A 23 -9.08 -0.27 10.60
CA GLN A 23 -9.82 0.64 9.67
C GLN A 23 -9.16 2.02 9.54
N LEU A 24 -8.54 2.51 10.62
CA LEU A 24 -7.83 3.77 10.62
C LEU A 24 -6.67 3.84 9.62
N LEU A 25 -5.99 2.71 9.40
CA LEU A 25 -4.86 2.59 8.49
C LEU A 25 -5.29 2.40 7.04
N GLN A 26 -6.53 1.93 6.84
CA GLN A 26 -7.08 1.65 5.53
C GLN A 26 -7.57 2.93 4.87
N THR A 27 -7.22 3.13 3.60
CA THR A 27 -7.96 4.00 2.70
C THR A 27 -9.33 3.37 2.39
N PRO A 28 -10.29 4.12 1.84
CA PRO A 28 -11.55 3.54 1.38
C PRO A 28 -11.41 2.34 0.42
N SER A 29 -10.32 2.25 -0.35
CA SER A 29 -10.00 1.08 -1.19
C SER A 29 -9.31 -0.08 -0.47
N GLY A 30 -9.05 0.05 0.84
CA GLY A 30 -8.33 -0.95 1.61
C GLY A 30 -6.80 -0.89 1.44
N LEU A 31 -6.23 0.21 0.95
CA LEU A 31 -4.77 0.38 0.88
C LEU A 31 -4.24 0.93 2.21
N ALA A 32 -2.96 0.70 2.48
CA ALA A 32 -2.26 1.29 3.62
C ALA A 32 -0.84 1.70 3.21
N LEU A 33 -0.26 2.68 3.90
CA LEU A 33 1.11 3.11 3.67
C LEU A 33 2.05 2.48 4.71
N LEU A 34 3.03 1.73 4.22
CA LEU A 34 4.13 1.19 5.00
C LEU A 34 5.43 1.87 4.59
N GLU A 35 6.18 2.36 5.57
CA GLU A 35 7.48 3.00 5.39
C GLU A 35 8.55 2.26 6.19
N LEU A 36 9.59 1.82 5.50
CA LEU A 36 10.72 1.10 6.08
C LEU A 36 12.00 1.91 5.84
N GLN A 37 12.76 2.17 6.91
CA GLN A 37 14.09 2.73 6.81
C GLN A 37 15.10 1.63 6.46
N GLY A 38 15.22 1.35 5.17
CA GLY A 38 16.10 0.31 4.64
C GLY A 38 15.59 -0.20 3.30
N THR A 39 16.06 -1.37 2.89
CA THR A 39 15.63 -2.03 1.66
C THR A 39 15.06 -3.41 1.98
N ILE A 40 14.07 -3.84 1.20
CA ILE A 40 13.56 -5.21 1.24
C ILE A 40 14.30 -5.99 0.14
N ASN A 41 15.01 -7.03 0.54
CA ASN A 41 15.65 -7.94 -0.42
C ASN A 41 14.62 -9.00 -0.81
N ILE A 42 14.16 -8.94 -2.05
CA ILE A 42 13.20 -9.88 -2.63
C ILE A 42 14.00 -10.84 -3.53
N PRO A 43 13.71 -12.15 -3.54
CA PRO A 43 14.35 -13.06 -4.47
C PRO A 43 14.16 -12.55 -5.91
N ALA A 44 15.22 -12.65 -6.73
CA ALA A 44 15.07 -12.46 -8.16
C ALA A 44 14.05 -13.49 -8.67
N SER A 45 13.11 -13.04 -9.50
CA SER A 45 12.07 -13.88 -10.10
C SER A 45 12.73 -14.92 -11.02
N GLN A 46 13.14 -16.03 -10.41
CA GLN A 46 13.57 -17.24 -11.07
C GLN A 46 12.49 -18.27 -10.75
N ASP A 47 11.85 -18.78 -11.79
CA ASP A 47 10.77 -19.78 -11.81
C ASP A 47 9.33 -19.23 -11.75
N GLU A 48 8.76 -18.98 -12.95
CA GLU A 48 7.55 -19.59 -13.56
C GLU A 48 6.64 -20.53 -12.72
N ARG A 49 6.53 -20.38 -11.40
CA ARG A 49 5.70 -21.25 -10.52
C ARG A 49 5.03 -20.53 -9.35
N SER A 50 4.90 -19.21 -9.39
CA SER A 50 4.14 -18.51 -8.36
C SER A 50 2.79 -18.09 -8.94
N HIS A 51 1.72 -18.44 -8.21
CA HIS A 51 0.31 -18.22 -8.52
C HIS A 51 0.05 -16.98 -9.39
N SER A 52 -0.09 -17.19 -10.70
CA SER A 52 -0.63 -16.19 -11.60
C SER A 52 -2.10 -15.98 -11.26
N ALA A 53 -2.42 -14.89 -10.57
CA ALA A 53 -3.78 -14.39 -10.57
C ALA A 53 -4.02 -13.79 -11.96
N GLU A 54 -4.66 -14.53 -12.85
CA GLU A 54 -5.12 -14.00 -14.13
C GLU A 54 -6.12 -12.87 -13.84
N THR A 55 -5.67 -11.63 -14.01
CA THR A 55 -6.58 -10.49 -14.06
C THR A 55 -7.24 -10.49 -15.44
N PRO A 56 -8.51 -10.06 -15.57
CA PRO A 56 -9.22 -10.04 -16.85
C PRO A 56 -8.61 -9.08 -17.91
N ASP A 57 -7.50 -8.41 -17.58
CA ASP A 57 -6.82 -7.39 -18.40
C ASP A 57 -5.44 -7.85 -18.91
N GLY A 58 -5.11 -9.15 -18.80
CA GLY A 58 -3.91 -9.74 -19.42
C GLY A 58 -2.56 -9.39 -18.77
N ALA A 59 -2.56 -8.64 -17.67
CA ALA A 59 -1.35 -8.38 -16.88
C ALA A 59 -1.15 -9.49 -15.84
N SER A 60 -0.05 -10.25 -15.95
CA SER A 60 0.38 -11.18 -14.91
C SER A 60 0.88 -10.40 -13.70
N VAL A 61 0.15 -10.46 -12.59
CA VAL A 61 0.59 -9.91 -11.31
C VAL A 61 1.33 -11.01 -10.55
N PHE A 62 2.61 -10.78 -10.28
CA PHE A 62 3.43 -11.66 -9.45
C PHE A 62 3.47 -11.10 -8.02
N GLU A 63 2.98 -11.88 -7.06
CA GLU A 63 3.04 -11.51 -5.64
C GLU A 63 4.13 -12.32 -4.94
N THR A 64 5.06 -11.65 -4.27
CA THR A 64 6.05 -12.31 -3.41
C THR A 64 5.69 -12.12 -1.94
N PRO A 65 5.40 -13.20 -1.18
CA PRO A 65 5.16 -13.09 0.24
C PRO A 65 6.45 -12.68 0.98
N ILE A 66 6.46 -11.47 1.53
CA ILE A 66 7.63 -10.93 2.26
C ILE A 66 7.57 -11.33 3.74
N GLY A 67 6.38 -11.34 4.33
CA GLY A 67 6.25 -11.43 5.78
C GLY A 67 4.85 -11.17 6.32
N LYS A 68 4.75 -10.92 7.62
CA LYS A 68 3.49 -10.62 8.32
C LYS A 68 3.59 -9.34 9.16
N LEU A 69 2.52 -8.56 9.14
CA LEU A 69 2.30 -7.45 10.05
C LEU A 69 1.47 -7.91 11.24
N MET A 70 1.88 -7.52 12.44
CA MET A 70 1.17 -7.83 13.68
C MET A 70 0.99 -6.59 14.53
N PHE A 71 -0.24 -6.39 14.99
CA PHE A 71 -0.66 -5.31 15.86
C PHE A 71 -1.05 -5.92 17.22
N PRO A 72 -0.08 -6.20 18.11
CA PRO A 72 -0.32 -7.00 19.31
C PRO A 72 -1.33 -6.37 20.27
N ASP A 73 -1.37 -5.05 20.29
CA ASP A 73 -2.20 -4.28 21.22
C ASP A 73 -3.52 -3.82 20.56
N TYR A 74 -3.76 -4.15 19.28
CA TYR A 74 -4.98 -3.75 18.57
C TYR A 74 -6.08 -4.80 18.76
N SER A 75 -7.26 -4.34 19.18
CA SER A 75 -8.48 -5.14 19.21
C SER A 75 -9.63 -4.34 18.59
N PRO A 76 -10.43 -4.93 17.68
CA PRO A 76 -11.59 -4.26 17.10
C PRO A 76 -12.72 -4.02 18.12
N GLN A 77 -12.64 -4.61 19.31
CA GLN A 77 -13.59 -4.42 20.41
C GLN A 77 -13.25 -3.20 21.27
N ASN A 78 -12.03 -2.65 21.14
CA ASN A 78 -11.62 -1.47 21.89
C ASN A 78 -12.32 -0.20 21.34
N PRO A 79 -12.44 0.86 22.16
CA PRO A 79 -12.98 2.14 21.71
C PRO A 79 -12.20 2.69 20.51
N ALA A 80 -12.88 3.38 19.60
CA ALA A 80 -12.27 3.96 18.39
C ALA A 80 -11.15 4.99 18.69
N ASP A 81 -11.19 5.59 19.88
CA ASP A 81 -10.20 6.57 20.34
C ASP A 81 -8.97 5.94 21.00
N ASP A 82 -8.93 4.61 21.13
CA ASP A 82 -7.75 3.91 21.63
C ASP A 82 -6.63 4.01 20.59
N ALA A 83 -5.68 4.92 20.85
CA ALA A 83 -4.46 5.08 20.07
C ALA A 83 -3.25 4.41 20.74
N ALA A 84 -3.43 3.71 21.86
CA ALA A 84 -2.30 3.08 22.56
C ALA A 84 -1.64 2.00 21.70
N TRP A 85 -2.42 1.25 20.93
CA TRP A 85 -1.93 0.21 20.03
C TRP A 85 -1.02 0.73 18.91
N MET A 86 -1.11 2.03 18.58
CA MET A 86 -0.27 2.65 17.54
C MET A 86 1.20 2.68 17.93
N LYS A 87 1.53 2.58 19.22
CA LYS A 87 2.90 2.67 19.71
C LYS A 87 3.76 1.46 19.31
N ARG A 88 3.14 0.35 18.92
CA ARG A 88 3.85 -0.91 18.69
C ARG A 88 3.22 -1.73 17.58
N VAL A 89 3.99 -1.93 16.52
CA VAL A 89 3.69 -2.81 15.39
C VAL A 89 4.91 -3.67 15.14
N TYR A 90 4.70 -4.94 14.82
CA TYR A 90 5.77 -5.85 14.41
C TYR A 90 5.63 -6.21 12.94
N LEU A 91 6.72 -6.07 12.19
CA LEU A 91 6.87 -6.66 10.88
C LEU A 91 7.82 -7.85 10.99
N TYR A 92 7.31 -9.05 10.74
CA TYR A 92 8.14 -10.25 10.64
C TYR A 92 8.49 -10.45 9.18
N VAL A 93 9.78 -10.46 8.86
CA VAL A 93 10.29 -10.66 7.50
C VAL A 93 10.92 -12.04 7.42
N GLY A 94 10.44 -12.87 6.49
CA GLY A 94 10.83 -14.27 6.40
C GLY A 94 10.62 -15.03 7.73
N ARG A 95 11.58 -15.88 8.09
CA ARG A 95 11.52 -16.72 9.30
C ARG A 95 12.27 -16.15 10.51
N TYR A 96 13.25 -15.28 10.27
CA TYR A 96 14.28 -14.98 11.28
C TYR A 96 14.40 -13.50 11.65
N GLN A 97 13.60 -12.62 11.07
CA GLN A 97 13.70 -11.19 11.33
C GLN A 97 12.39 -10.62 11.84
N ARG A 98 12.47 -9.84 12.92
CA ARG A 98 11.40 -9.00 13.43
C ARG A 98 11.85 -7.54 13.45
N ILE A 99 11.03 -6.66 12.90
CA ILE A 99 11.27 -5.22 12.92
C ILE A 99 10.16 -4.58 13.75
N THR A 100 10.55 -3.83 14.77
CA THR A 100 9.62 -3.09 15.63
C THR A 100 9.36 -1.71 15.02
N GLY A 101 8.11 -1.37 14.82
CA GLY A 101 7.63 -0.10 14.28
C GLY A 101 6.47 0.47 15.08
N GLU A 102 5.91 1.55 14.55
CA GLU A 102 4.82 2.31 15.16
C GLU A 102 3.91 2.88 14.05
N VAL A 103 2.64 3.12 14.36
CA VAL A 103 1.72 3.86 13.50
C VAL A 103 1.84 5.35 13.80
N LYS A 104 2.01 6.16 12.75
CA LYS A 104 2.04 7.62 12.86
C LYS A 104 0.96 8.26 12.03
N LYS A 105 0.28 9.23 12.63
CA LYS A 105 -0.53 10.20 11.90
C LYS A 105 0.41 11.12 11.11
N LEU A 106 0.13 11.28 9.83
CA LEU A 106 0.87 12.20 8.98
C LEU A 106 0.46 13.65 9.31
N PRO A 107 1.40 14.57 9.52
CA PRO A 107 1.07 15.98 9.75
C PRO A 107 0.43 16.61 8.51
N LYS A 108 0.84 16.14 7.32
CA LYS A 108 0.24 16.48 6.02
C LYS A 108 -0.23 15.19 5.36
N PRO A 109 -1.53 15.04 5.05
CA PRO A 109 -2.02 13.89 4.31
C PRO A 109 -1.30 13.75 2.97
N LEU A 110 -1.07 12.52 2.53
CA LEU A 110 -0.44 12.22 1.25
C LEU A 110 -1.51 11.79 0.25
N ALA A 111 -1.50 12.40 -0.93
CA ALA A 111 -2.36 11.99 -2.03
C ALA A 111 -1.63 10.96 -2.90
N LEU A 112 -2.27 9.81 -3.14
CA LEU A 112 -1.86 8.87 -4.18
C LEU A 112 -2.43 9.37 -5.49
N VAL A 113 -1.57 9.61 -6.47
CA VAL A 113 -1.94 10.13 -7.79
C VAL A 113 -1.54 9.13 -8.86
N GLN A 114 -2.42 8.88 -9.81
CA GLN A 114 -2.20 7.96 -10.93
C GLN A 114 -2.40 8.70 -12.25
N ARG A 115 -1.60 8.36 -13.27
CA ARG A 115 -1.85 8.81 -14.65
C ARG A 115 -3.08 8.10 -15.19
N ARG A 116 -4.03 8.85 -15.76
CA ARG A 116 -5.21 8.26 -16.39
C ARG A 116 -4.75 7.47 -17.62
N PRO A 117 -5.15 6.21 -17.79
CA PRO A 117 -4.91 5.50 -19.04
C PRO A 117 -5.71 6.18 -20.15
N THR A 118 -5.02 6.81 -21.09
CA THR A 118 -5.62 7.34 -22.32
C THR A 118 -6.02 6.15 -23.18
N PRO A 119 -7.31 5.96 -23.52
CA PRO A 119 -7.68 4.97 -24.51
C PRO A 119 -7.02 5.38 -25.85
N ALA A 120 -6.18 4.50 -26.40
CA ALA A 120 -5.50 4.73 -27.66
C ALA A 120 -6.51 5.16 -28.74
N PRO A 121 -6.33 6.29 -29.44
CA PRO A 121 -7.23 6.67 -30.49
C PRO A 121 -6.95 5.81 -31.72
N ALA A 122 -7.97 5.08 -32.18
CA ALA A 122 -8.08 4.81 -33.60
C ALA A 122 -8.03 6.17 -34.33
N CYS A 123 -6.98 6.37 -35.12
CA CYS A 123 -6.89 7.40 -36.16
C CYS A 123 -7.13 8.85 -35.69
N SER A 124 -6.11 9.55 -35.20
CA SER A 124 -6.07 11.03 -35.29
C SER A 124 -4.63 11.51 -35.28
N ALA A 125 -4.22 12.08 -36.42
CA ALA A 125 -2.95 12.76 -36.61
C ALA A 125 -2.91 14.08 -35.81
N GLY A 126 -1.81 14.33 -35.09
CA GLY A 126 -1.43 15.65 -34.61
C GLY A 126 -2.27 16.24 -33.48
N GLY A 127 -2.09 15.72 -32.26
CA GLY A 127 -2.61 16.36 -31.04
C GLY A 127 -1.78 15.92 -29.84
N HIS A 128 -1.30 16.90 -29.05
CA HIS A 128 -0.61 16.69 -27.79
C HIS A 128 -1.34 15.63 -26.95
N GLU A 129 -0.70 14.49 -26.67
CA GLU A 129 -1.16 13.59 -25.60
C GLU A 129 -1.23 14.41 -24.31
N SER A 130 -2.44 14.77 -23.89
CA SER A 130 -2.65 15.41 -22.61
C SER A 130 -2.53 14.33 -21.54
N ASP A 131 -1.33 14.16 -21.00
CA ASP A 131 -1.13 13.43 -19.76
C ASP A 131 -2.06 14.03 -18.71
N GLU A 132 -3.02 13.25 -18.21
CA GLU A 132 -3.94 13.63 -17.14
C GLU A 132 -3.63 12.83 -15.88
N LEU A 133 -3.75 13.47 -14.71
CA LEU A 133 -3.56 12.85 -13.41
C LEU A 133 -4.89 12.73 -12.67
N GLU A 134 -5.05 11.69 -11.88
CA GLU A 134 -6.21 11.48 -11.00
C GLU A 134 -5.76 11.17 -9.58
N VAL A 135 -6.39 11.79 -8.60
CA VAL A 135 -6.21 11.45 -7.19
C VAL A 135 -6.94 10.15 -6.90
N VAL A 136 -6.19 9.10 -6.59
CA VAL A 136 -6.75 7.77 -6.29
C VAL A 136 -7.18 7.68 -4.83
N GLU A 137 -6.33 8.12 -3.90
CA GLU A 137 -6.57 8.03 -2.46
C GLU A 137 -5.88 9.14 -1.68
N VAL A 138 -6.37 9.38 -0.46
CA VAL A 138 -5.71 10.26 0.52
C VAL A 138 -5.35 9.46 1.77
N VAL A 139 -4.05 9.31 1.99
CA VAL A 139 -3.48 8.59 3.14
C VAL A 139 -3.25 9.56 4.29
N ARG A 140 -3.73 9.20 5.48
CA ARG A 140 -3.61 10.02 6.71
C ARG A 140 -2.67 9.42 7.75
N TYR A 141 -2.40 8.12 7.66
CA TYR A 141 -1.59 7.36 8.61
C TYR A 141 -0.56 6.52 7.86
N LYS A 142 0.60 6.32 8.48
CA LYS A 142 1.63 5.40 7.99
C LYS A 142 2.05 4.42 9.08
N ILE A 143 2.42 3.22 8.68
CA ILE A 143 3.11 2.25 9.53
C ILE A 143 4.61 2.47 9.29
N TYR A 144 5.35 2.84 10.33
CA TYR A 144 6.73 3.30 10.21
C TYR A 144 7.69 2.38 10.96
N PHE A 145 8.66 1.83 10.23
CA PHE A 145 9.71 0.96 10.75
C PHE A 145 11.07 1.63 10.60
N LYS A 146 11.58 2.19 11.70
CA LYS A 146 12.91 2.84 11.76
C LYS A 146 13.98 2.01 12.46
N ASN A 147 13.57 1.01 13.23
CA ASN A 147 14.48 0.24 14.06
C ASN A 147 15.19 -0.83 13.24
N ARG A 148 16.36 -1.26 13.70
CA ARG A 148 17.10 -2.36 13.08
C ARG A 148 16.32 -3.68 13.24
N PRO A 149 16.39 -4.59 12.26
CA PRO A 149 15.85 -5.93 12.41
C PRO A 149 16.49 -6.66 13.58
N GLU A 150 15.65 -7.27 14.42
CA GLU A 150 16.05 -8.15 15.51
C GLU A 150 15.92 -9.61 15.07
N PRO A 151 16.86 -10.49 15.44
CA PRO A 151 16.71 -11.92 15.17
C PRO A 151 15.55 -12.48 15.99
N VAL A 152 14.79 -13.41 15.40
CA VAL A 152 13.85 -14.26 16.13
C VAL A 152 14.38 -15.68 16.14
N ASN A 153 14.42 -16.27 17.34
CA ASN A 153 14.64 -17.70 17.49
C ASN A 153 13.27 -18.38 17.42
N ASP A 154 13.17 -19.44 16.64
CA ASP A 154 12.04 -20.35 16.75
C ASP A 154 12.11 -20.98 18.16
N LEU A 155 11.09 -20.73 18.98
CA LEU A 155 10.86 -21.43 20.25
C LEU A 155 10.26 -22.81 19.96
#